data_AF-A0A7Y3HSX4-F1
#
_entry.id   AF-A0A7Y3HSX4-F1
#
_cell.length_a   1.000
_cell.length_b   1.000
_cell.length_c   1.000
_cell.angle_alpha   90.00
_cell.angle_beta   90.00
_cell.angle_gamma   90.00
#
_symmetry.space_group_name_H-M   'P 1'
#
loop_
_entity.id
_entity.type
_entity.pdbx_description
1 polymer ?
#
loop_
_entity_poly.entity_id
_entity_poly.type
_entity_poly.pdbx_seq_one_letter_code
_entity_poly.pdbx_strand_id
1 'polypeptide(L)'
;MSEIVNRVAQSNLVTFDLEDLYPQGERFLFDIKDWLFEGLILREKEFRIQIEQKDWSQFKDAYVALTCSTDAIVPGWAYMLVTSRLCPYAKKVIVGDLEQLESSIYQPILEKLDVSIYKDKPVIIKGCSHKPVPQNAYLMAMAKIQPVAKSVMYGEACSAVPLFKRK
;
A
#
# COMPACT_ATOMS: atom_id res chain seq x y z
N MET A 1 -7.83 49.43 5.28
CA MET A 1 -7.09 48.16 5.40
C MET A 1 -8.05 47.07 5.00
N SER A 2 -7.83 46.42 3.85
CA SER A 2 -8.64 45.27 3.45
C SER A 2 -8.25 44.08 4.33
N GLU A 3 -9.17 43.62 5.17
CA GLU A 3 -9.01 42.37 5.92
C GLU A 3 -8.70 41.24 4.95
N ILE A 4 -7.59 40.54 5.19
CA ILE A 4 -7.28 39.29 4.50
C ILE A 4 -8.27 38.25 5.04
N VAL A 5 -9.43 38.16 4.39
CA VAL A 5 -10.41 37.11 4.69
C VAL A 5 -9.76 35.78 4.32
N ASN A 6 -9.43 34.98 5.33
CA ASN A 6 -8.85 33.66 5.14
C ASN A 6 -9.94 32.70 4.59
N ARG A 7 -10.07 32.68 3.25
CA ARG A 7 -11.07 31.87 2.51
C ARG A 7 -10.93 30.36 2.74
N VAL A 8 -9.83 29.90 3.33
CA VAL A 8 -9.57 28.48 3.63
C VAL A 8 -10.52 27.98 4.73
N ALA A 9 -10.81 28.79 5.75
CA ALA A 9 -11.68 28.39 6.87
C ALA A 9 -13.18 28.39 6.53
N GLN A 10 -13.58 29.01 5.41
CA GLN A 10 -14.97 29.07 4.92
C GLN A 10 -15.23 28.12 3.74
N SER A 11 -14.26 27.27 3.42
CA SER A 11 -14.31 26.40 2.27
C SER A 11 -15.08 25.11 2.58
N ASN A 12 -16.09 24.77 1.78
CA ASN A 12 -16.75 23.45 1.79
C ASN A 12 -15.82 22.31 1.26
N LEU A 13 -14.51 22.55 1.18
CA LEU A 13 -13.50 21.62 0.70
C LEU A 13 -13.28 20.52 1.73
N VAL A 14 -13.47 19.28 1.30
CA VAL A 14 -13.17 18.10 2.12
C VAL A 14 -11.79 17.58 1.74
N THR A 15 -10.96 17.36 2.75
CA THR A 15 -9.64 16.72 2.58
C THR A 15 -9.79 15.22 2.73
N PHE A 16 -9.28 14.47 1.76
CA PHE A 16 -9.11 13.03 1.83
C PHE A 16 -7.63 12.71 2.01
N ASP A 17 -7.29 12.12 3.15
CA ASP A 17 -5.93 11.73 3.49
C ASP A 17 -5.79 10.19 3.42
N LEU A 18 -4.85 9.71 2.62
CA LEU A 18 -4.54 8.28 2.50
C LEU A 18 -3.77 7.75 3.72
N GLU A 19 -3.10 8.62 4.48
CA GLU A 19 -2.40 8.23 5.71
C GLU A 19 -3.36 7.73 6.77
N ASP A 20 -4.57 8.30 6.84
CA ASP A 20 -5.62 7.90 7.79
C ASP A 20 -6.06 6.44 7.59
N LEU A 21 -5.82 5.89 6.40
CA LEU A 21 -6.16 4.52 6.04
C LEU A 21 -4.99 3.54 6.21
N TYR A 22 -3.80 4.00 6.65
CA TYR A 22 -2.61 3.17 6.73
C TYR A 22 -2.69 2.18 7.91
N PRO A 23 -2.75 0.85 7.65
CA PRO A 23 -2.93 -0.10 8.73
C PRO A 23 -1.64 -0.35 9.52
N GLN A 24 -1.80 -0.67 10.81
CA GLN A 24 -0.71 -1.04 11.70
C GLN A 24 -0.18 -2.46 11.42
N GLY A 25 1.13 -2.62 11.52
CA GLY A 25 1.85 -3.89 11.36
C GLY A 25 3.21 -3.67 10.71
N GLU A 26 4.19 -4.50 11.05
CA GLU A 26 5.51 -4.41 10.45
C GLU A 26 5.49 -4.85 8.98
N ARG A 27 6.37 -4.25 8.17
CA ARG A 27 6.56 -4.61 6.76
C ARG A 27 7.89 -5.32 6.63
N PHE A 28 7.86 -6.55 6.15
CA PHE A 28 9.05 -7.35 5.89
C PHE A 28 9.24 -7.54 4.39
N LEU A 29 10.44 -7.26 3.91
CA LEU A 29 10.91 -7.75 2.63
C LEU A 29 11.70 -9.03 2.89
N PHE A 30 11.18 -10.15 2.42
CA PHE A 30 11.81 -11.45 2.51
C PHE A 30 12.42 -11.79 1.16
N ASP A 31 13.74 -11.84 1.08
CA ASP A 31 14.44 -12.20 -0.15
C ASP A 31 14.81 -13.70 -0.13
N ILE A 32 14.21 -14.46 -1.05
CA ILE A 32 14.46 -15.90 -1.18
C ILE A 32 15.88 -16.19 -1.65
N LYS A 33 16.57 -15.22 -2.30
CA LYS A 33 17.94 -15.42 -2.78
C LYS A 33 18.89 -15.89 -1.67
N ASP A 34 18.66 -15.44 -0.44
CA ASP A 34 19.51 -15.75 0.71
C ASP A 34 19.47 -17.24 1.06
N TRP A 35 18.47 -17.97 0.54
CA TRP A 35 18.28 -19.40 0.71
C TRP A 35 18.64 -20.22 -0.53
N LEU A 36 19.14 -19.56 -1.58
CA LEU A 36 19.60 -20.20 -2.81
C LEU A 36 21.11 -20.43 -2.76
N PHE A 37 21.55 -21.56 -3.30
CA PHE A 37 22.96 -21.82 -3.51
C PHE A 37 23.53 -20.79 -4.49
N GLU A 38 24.56 -20.06 -4.04
CA GLU A 38 25.17 -18.92 -4.75
C GLU A 38 24.15 -17.85 -5.17
N GLY A 39 23.00 -17.75 -4.49
CA GLY A 39 21.94 -16.81 -4.82
C GLY A 39 21.18 -17.15 -6.11
N LEU A 40 21.44 -18.30 -6.75
CA LEU A 40 20.94 -18.62 -8.09
C LEU A 40 20.20 -19.97 -8.17
N ILE A 41 20.62 -20.96 -7.38
CA ILE A 41 20.12 -22.33 -7.54
C ILE A 41 19.39 -22.77 -6.26
N LEU A 42 18.12 -23.15 -6.39
CA LEU A 42 17.40 -23.78 -5.30
C LEU A 42 17.85 -25.24 -5.16
N ARG A 43 18.43 -25.60 -4.02
CA ARG A 43 18.65 -26.99 -3.62
C ARG A 43 17.60 -27.37 -2.58
N GLU A 44 16.75 -28.34 -2.92
CA GLU A 44 15.54 -28.61 -2.13
C GLU A 44 15.83 -28.96 -0.67
N LYS A 45 16.85 -29.81 -0.42
CA LYS A 45 17.20 -30.25 0.92
C LYS A 45 17.62 -29.06 1.79
N GLU A 46 18.50 -28.21 1.30
CA GLU A 46 19.00 -27.02 1.98
C GLU A 46 17.88 -25.99 2.20
N PHE A 47 17.02 -25.79 1.20
CA PHE A 47 15.87 -24.88 1.31
C PHE A 47 14.89 -25.32 2.39
N ARG A 48 14.59 -26.62 2.49
CA ARG A 48 13.72 -27.17 3.54
C ARG A 48 14.34 -27.03 4.93
N ILE A 49 15.66 -27.19 5.06
CA ILE A 49 16.38 -26.96 6.32
C ILE A 49 16.21 -25.50 6.77
N GLN A 50 16.39 -24.53 5.87
CA GLN A 50 16.20 -23.10 6.21
C GLN A 50 14.77 -22.82 6.71
N ILE A 51 13.78 -23.46 6.10
CA ILE A 51 12.37 -23.32 6.48
C ILE A 51 12.10 -23.85 7.89
N GLU A 52 12.69 -24.98 8.25
CA GLU A 52 12.51 -25.60 9.56
C GLU A 52 13.25 -24.84 10.67
N GLN A 53 14.38 -24.21 10.35
CA GLN A 53 15.20 -23.49 11.32
C GLN A 53 14.72 -22.06 11.58
N LYS A 54 13.98 -21.45 10.65
CA LYS A 54 13.52 -20.06 10.81
C LYS A 54 12.45 -19.97 11.90
N ASP A 55 12.61 -19.01 12.81
CA ASP A 55 11.52 -18.60 13.71
C ASP A 55 10.49 -17.78 12.93
N TRP A 56 9.31 -18.36 12.69
CA TRP A 56 8.23 -17.69 11.96
C TRP A 56 7.36 -16.79 12.84
N SER A 57 7.49 -16.90 14.17
CA SER A 57 6.67 -16.11 15.11
C SER A 57 6.97 -14.62 15.06
N GLN A 58 8.16 -14.23 14.58
CA GLN A 58 8.54 -12.84 14.33
C GLN A 58 7.63 -12.12 13.31
N PHE A 59 6.91 -12.85 12.44
CA PHE A 59 6.01 -12.27 11.45
C PHE A 59 4.57 -12.09 11.96
N LYS A 60 4.35 -12.21 13.28
CA LYS A 60 3.02 -12.05 13.88
C LYS A 60 2.45 -10.67 13.56
N ASP A 61 1.22 -10.66 13.04
CA ASP A 61 0.47 -9.46 12.67
C ASP A 61 1.16 -8.57 11.61
N ALA A 62 2.13 -9.13 10.88
CA ALA A 62 2.96 -8.42 9.91
C ALA A 62 2.47 -8.57 8.46
N TYR A 63 3.05 -7.75 7.58
CA TYR A 63 2.84 -7.76 6.14
C TYR A 63 4.17 -8.16 5.46
N VAL A 64 4.15 -9.16 4.58
CA VAL A 64 5.38 -9.73 4.02
C VAL A 64 5.35 -9.68 2.49
N ALA A 65 6.41 -9.11 1.91
CA ALA A 65 6.71 -9.17 0.50
C ALA A 65 7.79 -10.23 0.27
N LEU A 66 7.46 -11.30 -0.46
CA LEU A 66 8.44 -12.30 -0.90
C LEU A 66 9.06 -11.83 -2.23
N THR A 67 10.37 -11.76 -2.29
CA THR A 67 11.10 -11.37 -3.50
C THR A 67 12.25 -12.33 -3.77
N CYS A 68 12.85 -12.20 -4.95
CA CYS A 68 14.15 -12.77 -5.28
C CYS A 68 14.92 -11.67 -6.01
N SER A 69 15.91 -11.06 -5.36
CA SER A 69 16.62 -9.91 -5.98
C SER A 69 17.70 -10.31 -6.99
N THR A 70 17.78 -11.58 -7.37
CA THR A 70 18.71 -12.11 -8.37
C THR A 70 17.93 -12.64 -9.56
N ASP A 71 18.63 -12.91 -10.66
CA ASP A 71 18.06 -13.52 -11.87
C ASP A 71 17.76 -15.02 -11.71
N ALA A 72 17.68 -15.52 -10.47
CA ALA A 72 17.38 -16.91 -10.18
C ALA A 72 15.97 -17.29 -10.66
N ILE A 73 15.86 -18.38 -11.40
CA ILE A 73 14.57 -18.98 -11.73
C ILE A 73 14.12 -19.82 -10.53
N VAL A 74 13.34 -19.20 -9.65
CA VAL A 74 12.78 -19.88 -8.47
C VAL A 74 11.48 -20.60 -8.84
N PRO A 75 11.35 -21.92 -8.58
CA PRO A 75 10.13 -22.63 -8.87
C PRO A 75 8.97 -22.14 -7.97
N GLY A 76 7.77 -22.03 -8.52
CA GLY A 76 6.61 -21.44 -7.83
C GLY A 76 6.26 -22.11 -6.49
N TRP A 77 6.54 -23.41 -6.33
CA TRP A 77 6.30 -24.12 -5.07
C TRP A 77 7.14 -23.57 -3.90
N ALA A 78 8.30 -22.96 -4.16
CA ALA A 78 9.17 -22.42 -3.10
C ALA A 78 8.49 -21.27 -2.36
N TYR A 79 7.91 -20.32 -3.09
CA TYR A 79 7.10 -19.23 -2.53
C TYR A 79 5.87 -19.75 -1.79
N MET A 80 5.20 -20.77 -2.32
CA MET A 80 4.07 -21.41 -1.64
C MET A 80 4.50 -22.07 -0.33
N LEU A 81 5.66 -22.72 -0.30
CA LEU A 81 6.18 -23.38 0.89
C LEU A 81 6.53 -22.36 1.99
N VAL A 82 7.19 -21.25 1.63
CA VAL A 82 7.45 -20.13 2.56
C VAL A 82 6.12 -19.54 3.08
N THR A 83 5.18 -19.28 2.17
CA THR A 83 3.86 -18.73 2.52
C THR A 83 3.10 -19.66 3.48
N SER A 84 3.19 -20.99 3.29
CA SER A 84 2.53 -21.96 4.18
C SER A 84 2.97 -21.85 5.65
N ARG A 85 4.21 -21.40 5.90
CA ARG A 85 4.73 -21.13 7.24
C ARG A 85 4.38 -19.75 7.76
N LEU A 86 4.18 -18.78 6.86
CA LEU A 86 3.78 -17.41 7.21
C LEU A 86 2.28 -17.28 7.50
N CYS A 87 1.41 -18.06 6.85
CA CYS A 87 -0.05 -17.96 6.98
C CYS A 87 -0.59 -17.91 8.43
N PRO A 88 -0.03 -18.67 9.41
CA PRO A 88 -0.50 -18.59 10.80
C PRO A 88 -0.14 -17.29 11.52
N TYR A 89 0.76 -16.47 10.98
CA TYR A 89 1.35 -15.31 11.66
C TYR A 89 1.07 -14.00 10.92
N ALA A 90 1.33 -13.96 9.62
CA ALA A 90 1.25 -12.75 8.81
C ALA A 90 -0.20 -12.42 8.41
N LYS A 91 -0.53 -11.13 8.37
CA LYS A 91 -1.82 -10.61 7.88
C LYS A 91 -1.94 -10.70 6.36
N LYS A 92 -0.82 -10.56 5.66
CA LYS A 92 -0.75 -10.63 4.19
C LYS A 92 0.63 -11.05 3.74
N VAL A 93 0.66 -11.89 2.72
CA VAL A 93 1.88 -12.28 2.01
C VAL A 93 1.63 -12.06 0.53
N ILE A 94 2.57 -11.42 -0.16
CA ILE A 94 2.56 -11.29 -1.63
C ILE A 94 3.91 -11.70 -2.20
N VAL A 95 3.97 -11.90 -3.51
CA VAL A 95 5.23 -11.85 -4.26
C VAL A 95 5.39 -10.43 -4.82
N GLY A 96 6.56 -9.82 -4.61
CA GLY A 96 6.84 -8.47 -5.04
C GLY A 96 7.77 -7.70 -4.09
N ASP A 97 7.83 -6.38 -4.27
CA ASP A 97 8.54 -5.45 -3.39
C ASP A 97 7.60 -4.81 -2.34
N LEU A 98 8.15 -3.88 -1.55
CA LEU A 98 7.40 -3.16 -0.53
C LEU A 98 6.35 -2.20 -1.11
N GLU A 99 6.55 -1.63 -2.30
CA GLU A 99 5.57 -0.74 -2.94
C GLU A 99 4.36 -1.53 -3.46
N GLN A 100 4.60 -2.70 -4.05
CA GLN A 100 3.57 -3.65 -4.42
C GLN A 100 2.83 -4.18 -3.19
N LEU A 101 3.54 -4.41 -2.08
CA LEU A 101 2.93 -4.80 -0.81
C LEU A 101 1.98 -3.72 -0.33
N GLU A 102 2.41 -2.46 -0.23
CA GLU A 102 1.53 -1.37 0.17
C GLU A 102 0.35 -1.22 -0.78
N SER A 103 0.56 -1.33 -2.09
CA SER A 103 -0.54 -1.27 -3.09
C SER A 103 -1.58 -2.35 -2.81
N SER A 104 -1.13 -3.57 -2.53
CA SER A 104 -1.98 -4.73 -2.24
C SER A 104 -2.70 -4.63 -0.88
N ILE A 105 -2.16 -3.85 0.06
CA ILE A 105 -2.78 -3.53 1.35
C ILE A 105 -3.89 -2.49 1.15
N TYR A 106 -3.62 -1.42 0.40
CA TYR A 106 -4.57 -0.34 0.15
C TYR A 106 -5.77 -0.78 -0.68
N GLN A 107 -5.58 -1.69 -1.64
CA GLN A 107 -6.62 -2.11 -2.56
C GLN A 107 -7.94 -2.52 -1.86
N PRO A 108 -7.98 -3.53 -0.96
CA PRO A 108 -9.22 -3.92 -0.29
C PRO A 108 -9.78 -2.84 0.65
N ILE A 109 -8.93 -1.94 1.16
CA ILE A 109 -9.35 -0.83 2.02
C ILE A 109 -10.15 0.20 1.19
N LEU A 110 -9.60 0.61 0.05
CA LEU A 110 -10.23 1.59 -0.84
C LEU A 110 -11.44 1.02 -1.59
N GLU A 111 -11.43 -0.27 -1.92
CA GLU A 111 -12.59 -0.96 -2.51
C GLU A 111 -13.81 -0.90 -1.58
N LYS A 112 -13.60 -1.02 -0.26
CA LYS A 112 -14.65 -1.02 0.77
C LYS A 112 -14.94 0.36 1.36
N LEU A 113 -14.15 1.38 0.99
CA LEU A 113 -14.30 2.74 1.51
C LEU A 113 -15.67 3.32 1.14
N ASP A 114 -16.40 3.81 2.15
CA ASP A 114 -17.59 4.61 1.92
C ASP A 114 -17.20 6.03 1.48
N VAL A 115 -17.63 6.38 0.27
CA VAL A 115 -17.38 7.69 -0.34
C VAL A 115 -18.62 8.58 -0.35
N SER A 116 -19.72 8.16 0.29
CA SER A 116 -20.96 8.94 0.40
C SER A 116 -20.74 10.34 0.98
N ILE A 117 -19.78 10.46 1.92
CA ILE A 117 -19.40 11.72 2.56
C ILE A 117 -18.82 12.76 1.58
N TYR A 118 -18.32 12.33 0.42
CA TYR A 118 -17.75 13.18 -0.62
C TYR A 118 -18.76 13.61 -1.68
N LYS A 119 -19.99 13.08 -1.62
CA LYS A 119 -21.04 13.35 -2.61
C LYS A 119 -21.30 14.85 -2.74
N ASP A 120 -21.24 15.35 -3.97
CA ASP A 120 -21.51 16.74 -4.35
C ASP A 120 -20.59 17.79 -3.69
N LYS A 121 -19.46 17.36 -3.11
CA LYS A 121 -18.48 18.23 -2.46
C LYS A 121 -17.22 18.40 -3.31
N PRO A 122 -16.53 19.55 -3.22
CA PRO A 122 -15.15 19.65 -3.66
C PRO A 122 -14.26 18.83 -2.71
N VAL A 123 -13.42 17.97 -3.28
CA VAL A 123 -12.49 17.10 -2.54
C VAL A 123 -11.06 17.42 -2.93
N ILE A 124 -10.16 17.44 -1.96
CA ILE A 124 -8.71 17.45 -2.19
C ILE A 124 -8.13 16.13 -1.67
N ILE A 125 -7.45 15.39 -2.54
CA ILE A 125 -6.64 14.23 -2.16
C ILE A 125 -5.29 14.78 -1.72
N LYS A 126 -4.98 14.66 -0.43
CA LYS A 126 -3.73 15.16 0.15
C LYS A 126 -2.54 14.44 -0.48
N GLY A 127 -1.53 15.20 -0.92
CA GLY A 127 -0.40 14.65 -1.68
C GLY A 127 0.88 14.40 -0.87
N CYS A 128 1.03 15.05 0.29
CA CYS A 128 2.15 14.81 1.18
C CYS A 128 1.79 13.71 2.17
N SER A 129 2.67 12.73 2.34
CA SER A 129 2.49 11.63 3.28
C SER A 129 3.75 11.38 4.10
N HIS A 130 3.60 11.17 5.41
CA HIS A 130 4.67 10.67 6.29
C HIS A 130 4.75 9.14 6.30
N LYS A 131 3.67 8.45 5.94
CA LYS A 131 3.62 6.99 5.71
C LYS A 131 3.98 6.64 4.25
N PRO A 132 4.45 5.41 3.98
CA PRO A 132 4.76 4.96 2.62
C PRO A 132 3.48 4.64 1.84
N VAL A 133 2.72 5.68 1.49
CA VAL A 133 1.52 5.55 0.65
C VAL A 133 1.96 5.28 -0.79
N PRO A 134 1.52 4.17 -1.42
CA PRO A 134 1.97 3.78 -2.75
C PRO A 134 1.27 4.62 -3.83
N GLN A 135 1.91 4.80 -4.99
CA GLN A 135 1.32 5.57 -6.09
C GLN A 135 -0.07 5.05 -6.51
N ASN A 136 -0.23 3.72 -6.52
CA ASN A 136 -1.51 3.09 -6.85
C ASN A 136 -2.65 3.47 -5.89
N ALA A 137 -2.37 3.79 -4.62
CA ALA A 137 -3.42 4.22 -3.69
C ALA A 137 -4.06 5.54 -4.12
N TYR A 138 -3.28 6.48 -4.66
CA TYR A 138 -3.81 7.74 -5.22
C TYR A 138 -4.69 7.51 -6.44
N LEU A 139 -4.27 6.61 -7.34
CA LEU A 139 -5.06 6.26 -8.52
C LEU A 139 -6.39 5.61 -8.12
N MET A 140 -6.36 4.68 -7.16
CA MET A 140 -7.55 4.01 -6.63
C MET A 140 -8.49 5.00 -5.92
N ALA A 141 -7.94 5.90 -5.10
CA ALA A 141 -8.71 6.94 -4.44
C ALA A 141 -9.40 7.86 -5.44
N MET A 142 -8.68 8.31 -6.47
CA MET A 142 -9.24 9.14 -7.53
C MET A 142 -10.39 8.42 -8.24
N ALA A 143 -10.18 7.16 -8.67
CA ALA A 143 -11.20 6.36 -9.33
C ALA A 143 -12.45 6.14 -8.46
N LYS A 144 -12.28 6.02 -7.14
CA LYS A 144 -13.36 5.79 -6.18
C LYS A 144 -14.14 7.07 -5.86
N ILE A 145 -13.47 8.20 -5.70
CA ILE A 145 -14.06 9.47 -5.24
C ILE A 145 -14.67 10.27 -6.41
N GLN A 146 -14.02 10.30 -7.58
CA GLN A 146 -14.47 11.11 -8.71
C GLN A 146 -15.95 10.92 -9.08
N PRO A 147 -16.54 9.71 -9.09
CA PRO A 147 -17.92 9.51 -9.51
C PRO A 147 -18.96 10.23 -8.63
N VAL A 148 -18.64 10.51 -7.37
CA VAL A 148 -19.58 11.13 -6.41
C VAL A 148 -19.26 12.59 -6.13
N ALA A 149 -18.00 13.00 -6.25
CA ALA A 149 -17.54 14.35 -5.94
C ALA A 149 -18.00 15.40 -6.97
N LYS A 150 -18.09 16.66 -6.52
CA LYS A 150 -18.32 17.82 -7.41
C LYS A 150 -17.04 18.21 -8.16
N SER A 151 -15.89 18.13 -7.50
CA SER A 151 -14.57 18.33 -8.08
C SER A 151 -13.52 17.59 -7.26
N VAL A 152 -12.42 17.19 -7.89
CA VAL A 152 -11.28 16.57 -7.22
C VAL A 152 -10.01 17.34 -7.55
N MET A 153 -9.20 17.59 -6.54
CA MET A 153 -7.89 18.23 -6.63
C MET A 153 -6.84 17.36 -5.92
N TYR A 154 -5.57 17.58 -6.20
CA TYR A 154 -4.44 16.91 -5.53
C TYR A 154 -3.50 17.92 -4.88
N GLY A 155 -2.99 17.59 -3.69
CA GLY A 155 -1.99 18.39 -2.97
C GLY A 155 -2.55 18.98 -1.67
N GLU A 156 -2.02 20.13 -1.26
CA GLU A 156 -2.46 20.86 -0.08
C GLU A 156 -3.45 21.97 -0.45
N ALA A 157 -4.29 22.41 0.49
CA ALA A 157 -5.29 23.45 0.23
C ALA A 157 -4.69 24.75 -0.35
N CYS A 158 -3.44 25.06 0.01
CA CYS A 158 -2.70 26.24 -0.46
C CYS A 158 -2.01 26.04 -1.82
N SER A 159 -1.88 24.81 -2.31
CA SER A 159 -1.08 24.46 -3.51
C SER A 159 -1.74 23.35 -4.35
N ALA A 160 -3.07 23.33 -4.37
CA ALA A 160 -3.85 22.25 -4.97
C ALA A 160 -3.81 22.30 -6.51
N VAL A 161 -3.59 21.15 -7.14
CA VAL A 161 -3.70 20.95 -8.59
C VAL A 161 -5.11 20.45 -8.91
N PRO A 162 -5.91 21.18 -9.72
CA PRO A 162 -7.23 20.71 -10.10
C PRO A 162 -7.14 19.53 -11.08
N LEU A 163 -7.84 18.44 -10.78
CA LEU A 163 -7.84 17.22 -11.60
C LEU A 163 -9.18 16.98 -12.30
N PHE A 164 -10.29 17.23 -11.59
CA PHE A 164 -11.63 16.97 -12.11
C PHE A 164 -12.63 18.02 -11.61
N LYS A 165 -13.60 18.36 -12.46
CA LYS A 165 -14.80 19.11 -12.08
C LYS A 165 -15.97 18.57 -12.87
N ARG A 166 -17.04 18.18 -12.17
CA ARG A 166 -18.27 17.73 -12.80
C ARG A 166 -18.88 18.89 -13.59
N LYS A 167 -19.23 18.61 -14.86
CA LYS A 167 -19.90 19.58 -15.74
C LYS A 167 -21.30 19.90 -15.24
#